data_AF-A0A7V9WM43-F1
#
_entry.id   AF-A0A7V9WM43-F1
#
_cell.length_a   1.000
_cell.length_b   1.000
_cell.length_c   1.000
_cell.angle_alpha   90.00
_cell.angle_beta   90.00
_cell.angle_gamma   90.00
#
_symmetry.space_group_name_H-M   'P 1'
#
loop_
_entity.id
_entity.type
_entity.pdbx_description
1 polymer ?
#
loop_
_entity_poly.entity_id
_entity_poly.type
_entity_poly.pdbx_seq_one_letter_code
_entity_poly.pdbx_strand_id
1 'polypeptide(L)'
;MRARALQAMARGVRELSRRVGRSGGTTLPGRLLLRADPGALRTMGERLEAGSVLVSATNGKTTTAAMVAAVLEQAERPVVHNRAGSNMSWGVATALLDAGRERGQLGLLEVDEAWLPRVAQA
;
A
#
# COMPACT_ATOMS: atom_id res chain seq x y z
N MET A 1 -5.62 17.52 10.70
CA MET A 1 -6.54 17.75 9.57
C MET A 1 -5.87 17.64 8.19
N ARG A 2 -4.72 18.29 7.95
CA ARG A 2 -3.99 18.25 6.67
C ARG A 2 -3.73 16.84 6.11
N ALA A 3 -3.22 15.91 6.92
CA ALA A 3 -2.93 14.53 6.48
C ALA A 3 -4.19 13.79 5.97
N ARG A 4 -5.33 13.92 6.67
CA ARG A 4 -6.61 13.32 6.24
C ARG A 4 -7.10 13.91 4.92
N ALA A 5 -6.95 15.23 4.73
CA ALA A 5 -7.28 15.88 3.46
C ALA A 5 -6.39 15.38 2.31
N LEU A 6 -5.08 15.24 2.54
CA LEU A 6 -4.15 14.69 1.53
C LEU A 6 -4.48 13.24 1.16
N GLN A 7 -4.81 12.41 2.16
CA GLN A 7 -5.26 11.04 1.92
C GLN A 7 -6.58 10.99 1.14
N ALA A 8 -7.55 11.86 1.47
CA ALA A 8 -8.81 11.96 0.73
C ALA A 8 -8.59 12.38 -0.74
N MET A 9 -7.74 13.38 -0.98
CA MET A 9 -7.36 13.79 -2.33
C MET A 9 -6.66 12.66 -3.08
N ALA A 10 -5.72 11.95 -2.45
CA ALA A 10 -5.05 10.81 -3.04
C ALA A 10 -6.04 9.68 -3.40
N ARG A 11 -7.05 9.40 -2.56
CA ARG A 11 -8.13 8.46 -2.91
C ARG A 11 -8.92 8.92 -4.13
N GLY A 12 -9.20 10.23 -4.26
CA GLY A 12 -9.84 10.81 -5.45
C GLY A 12 -9.00 10.66 -6.71
N VAL A 13 -7.70 10.97 -6.64
CA VAL A 13 -6.74 10.79 -7.75
C VAL A 13 -6.66 9.31 -8.15
N ARG A 14 -6.67 8.40 -7.18
CA ARG A 14 -6.67 6.95 -7.42
C ARG A 14 -7.87 6.50 -8.23
N GLU A 15 -9.06 6.93 -7.83
CA GLU A 15 -10.31 6.58 -8.52
C GLU A 15 -10.32 7.12 -9.95
N LEU A 16 -9.94 8.38 -10.14
CA LEU A 16 -9.84 8.97 -11.48
C LEU A 16 -8.79 8.24 -12.33
N SER A 17 -7.62 7.94 -11.78
CA SER A 17 -6.55 7.25 -12.50
C SER A 17 -6.91 5.82 -12.90
N ARG A 18 -7.77 5.13 -12.13
CA ARG A 18 -8.30 3.81 -12.52
C ARG A 18 -9.21 3.93 -13.75
N ARG A 19 -10.09 4.93 -13.77
CA ARG A 19 -11.03 5.18 -14.88
C ARG A 19 -10.33 5.56 -16.19
N VAL A 20 -9.18 6.23 -16.11
CA VAL A 20 -8.41 6.69 -17.28
C VAL A 20 -7.41 5.62 -17.80
N GLY A 21 -7.28 4.48 -17.12
CA GLY A 21 -6.77 3.24 -17.72
C GLY A 21 -5.25 3.10 -17.95
N ARG A 22 -4.39 3.97 -17.39
CA ARG A 22 -2.93 3.93 -17.72
C ARG A 22 -2.00 3.25 -16.70
N SER A 23 -2.44 2.97 -15.46
CA SER A 23 -1.53 2.40 -14.43
C SER A 23 -2.22 1.66 -13.28
N GLY A 24 -3.49 1.27 -13.42
CA GLY A 24 -4.26 0.65 -12.31
C GLY A 24 -4.53 1.60 -11.12
N GLY A 25 -4.19 2.89 -11.26
CA GLY A 25 -4.34 3.89 -10.21
C GLY A 25 -3.36 3.72 -9.05
N THR A 26 -2.18 3.13 -9.25
CA THR A 26 -1.24 2.83 -8.16
C THR A 26 -0.06 3.78 -8.06
N THR A 27 0.41 4.34 -9.19
CA THR A 27 1.60 5.20 -9.20
C THR A 27 1.31 6.64 -8.81
N LEU A 28 0.39 7.30 -9.52
CA LEU A 28 0.14 8.73 -9.36
C LEU A 28 -0.36 9.13 -7.96
N PRO A 29 -1.32 8.42 -7.34
CA PRO A 29 -1.86 8.81 -6.03
C PRO A 29 -0.80 8.82 -4.93
N GLY A 30 -0.05 7.72 -4.81
CA GLY A 30 0.99 7.56 -3.82
C GLY A 30 2.18 8.48 -4.07
N ARG A 31 2.54 8.72 -5.34
CA ARG A 31 3.64 9.64 -5.67
C ARG A 31 3.29 11.07 -5.28
N LEU A 32 2.06 11.52 -5.54
CA LEU A 32 1.59 12.84 -5.09
C LEU A 32 1.50 12.91 -3.57
N LEU A 33 0.94 11.88 -2.93
CA LEU A 33 0.81 11.81 -1.48
C LEU A 33 2.17 11.93 -0.79
N LEU A 34 3.15 11.10 -1.18
CA LEU A 34 4.48 11.10 -0.57
C LEU A 34 5.27 12.39 -0.83
N ARG A 35 4.96 13.08 -1.94
CA ARG A 35 5.57 14.38 -2.23
C ARG A 35 5.01 15.48 -1.33
N ALA A 36 3.73 15.41 -0.99
CA ALA A 36 3.04 16.41 -0.16
C ALA A 36 3.11 16.11 1.35
N ASP A 37 3.26 14.83 1.71
CA ASP A 37 3.39 14.31 3.07
C ASP A 37 4.40 13.15 3.10
N PRO A 38 5.69 13.45 3.35
CA PRO A 38 6.74 12.43 3.45
C PRO A 38 6.52 11.43 4.60
N GLY A 39 5.74 11.79 5.63
CA GLY A 39 5.42 10.96 6.79
C GLY A 39 4.15 10.11 6.61
N ALA A 40 3.55 10.11 5.41
CA ALA A 40 2.30 9.41 5.16
C ALA A 40 2.42 7.89 5.33
N LEU A 41 3.55 7.28 4.95
CA LEU A 41 3.78 5.84 5.13
C LEU A 41 3.66 5.45 6.60
N ARG A 42 4.42 6.12 7.48
CA ARG A 42 4.36 5.93 8.93
C ARG A 42 2.94 6.05 9.47
N THR A 43 2.31 7.19 9.19
CA THR A 43 0.99 7.54 9.73
C THR A 43 -0.11 6.57 9.27
N MET A 44 0.01 5.98 8.08
CA MET A 44 -0.93 4.97 7.60
C MET A 44 -0.55 3.57 8.09
N GLY A 45 0.74 3.26 8.21
CA GLY A 45 1.24 2.01 8.79
C GLY A 45 0.83 1.83 10.25
N GLU A 46 0.84 2.90 11.04
CA GLU A 46 0.34 2.94 12.44
C GLU A 46 -1.15 2.54 12.56
N ARG A 47 -1.92 2.51 11.46
CA ARG A 47 -3.33 2.10 11.44
C ARG A 47 -3.53 0.61 11.19
N LEU A 48 -2.46 -0.13 10.89
CA LEU A 48 -2.51 -1.58 10.70
C LEU A 48 -2.43 -2.26 12.07
N GLU A 49 -3.58 -2.52 12.68
CA GLU A 49 -3.68 -3.10 14.03
C GLU A 49 -2.98 -4.46 14.15
N ALA A 50 -2.90 -5.25 13.07
CA ALA A 50 -2.20 -6.53 13.05
C ALA A 50 -0.74 -6.44 12.56
N GLY A 51 -0.21 -5.22 12.40
CA GLY A 51 1.14 -4.96 11.92
C GLY A 51 1.27 -5.11 10.39
N SER A 52 2.51 -5.34 9.94
CA SER A 52 2.82 -5.46 8.52
C SER A 52 3.81 -6.59 8.23
N VAL A 53 3.70 -7.16 7.04
CA VAL A 53 4.59 -8.14 6.43
C VAL A 53 5.09 -7.54 5.12
N LEU A 54 6.40 -7.41 4.99
CA LEU A 54 7.05 -6.95 3.77
C LEU A 54 7.62 -8.16 3.02
N VAL A 55 7.22 -8.31 1.76
CA VAL A 55 7.73 -9.36 0.87
C VAL A 55 8.73 -8.73 -0.09
N SER A 56 10.00 -9.09 0.03
CA SER A 56 11.06 -8.65 -0.88
C SER A 56 11.91 -9.84 -1.31
N ALA A 57 12.36 -9.84 -2.56
CA ALA A 57 13.04 -10.95 -3.22
C ALA A 57 13.44 -10.52 -4.64
N THR A 58 14.53 -11.09 -5.14
CA THR A 58 15.00 -10.86 -6.52
C THR A 58 14.06 -11.43 -7.57
N ASN A 59 13.33 -12.50 -7.21
CA ASN A 59 12.30 -13.13 -8.03
C ASN A 59 11.15 -13.66 -7.16
N GLY A 60 9.98 -13.87 -7.76
CA GLY A 60 8.85 -14.55 -7.09
C GLY A 60 8.07 -13.70 -6.07
N LYS A 61 8.42 -12.42 -5.89
CA LYS A 61 7.78 -11.50 -4.94
C LYS A 61 6.28 -11.38 -5.11
N THR A 62 5.82 -11.14 -6.34
CA THR A 62 4.40 -11.01 -6.67
C THR A 62 3.65 -12.31 -6.49
N THR A 63 4.21 -13.44 -6.93
CA THR A 63 3.60 -14.75 -6.77
C THR A 63 3.45 -15.11 -5.28
N THR A 64 4.50 -14.91 -4.49
CA THR A 64 4.47 -15.14 -3.04
C THR A 64 3.47 -14.23 -2.34
N ALA A 65 3.47 -12.92 -2.63
CA ALA A 65 2.52 -11.99 -2.05
C ALA A 65 1.07 -12.35 -2.42
N ALA A 66 0.80 -12.78 -3.65
CA ALA A 66 -0.51 -13.22 -4.09
C ALA A 66 -0.97 -14.51 -3.37
N MET A 67 -0.08 -15.50 -3.22
CA MET A 67 -0.40 -16.73 -2.48
C MET A 67 -0.70 -16.45 -1.01
N VAL A 68 0.10 -15.62 -0.34
CA VAL A 68 -0.14 -15.25 1.06
C VAL A 68 -1.44 -14.46 1.19
N ALA A 69 -1.72 -13.53 0.27
CA ALA A 69 -2.99 -12.79 0.25
C ALA A 69 -4.18 -13.75 0.14
N ALA A 70 -4.15 -14.70 -0.79
CA ALA A 70 -5.22 -15.67 -0.97
C ALA A 70 -5.46 -16.52 0.29
N VAL A 71 -4.40 -16.95 0.97
CA VAL A 71 -4.51 -17.69 2.24
C VAL A 71 -5.14 -16.83 3.35
N LEU A 72 -4.73 -15.57 3.47
CA LEU A 72 -5.30 -14.64 4.45
C LEU A 72 -6.78 -14.35 4.18
N GLU A 73 -7.14 -14.15 2.91
CA GLU A 73 -8.53 -13.94 2.48
C GLU A 73 -9.39 -15.18 2.79
N GLN A 74 -8.90 -16.40 2.51
CA GLN A 74 -9.57 -17.66 2.87
C GLN A 74 -9.73 -17.84 4.39
N ALA A 75 -8.80 -17.32 5.18
CA ALA A 75 -8.85 -17.33 6.63
C ALA A 75 -9.67 -16.17 7.23
N GLU A 76 -10.39 -15.42 6.40
CA GLU A 76 -11.20 -14.25 6.79
C GLU A 76 -10.38 -13.19 7.56
N ARG A 77 -9.09 -13.08 7.25
CA ARG A 77 -8.20 -12.08 7.86
C ARG A 77 -8.14 -10.82 7.00
N PRO A 78 -8.57 -9.65 7.51
CA PRO A 78 -8.53 -8.41 6.74
C PRO A 78 -7.10 -8.04 6.34
N VAL A 79 -6.87 -7.77 5.06
CA VAL A 79 -5.55 -7.48 4.50
C VAL A 79 -5.57 -6.27 3.57
N VAL A 80 -4.56 -5.41 3.68
CA VAL A 80 -4.23 -4.38 2.70
C VAL A 80 -2.97 -4.80 1.97
N HIS A 81 -3.04 -4.88 0.64
CA HIS A 81 -1.92 -5.24 -0.21
C HIS A 81 -1.93 -4.48 -1.54
N ASN A 82 -0.76 -4.30 -2.13
CA ASN A 82 -0.56 -3.62 -3.41
C ASN A 82 -0.92 -4.51 -4.61
N ARG A 83 -2.22 -4.77 -4.79
CA ARG A 83 -2.83 -5.66 -5.82
C ARG A 83 -2.30 -5.52 -7.25
N ALA A 84 -1.90 -4.32 -7.66
CA ALA A 84 -1.39 -4.09 -9.02
C ALA A 84 0.12 -4.35 -9.17
N GLY A 85 0.78 -4.94 -8.15
CA GLY A 85 2.22 -5.24 -8.17
C GLY A 85 3.13 -4.02 -8.10
N SER A 86 2.60 -2.84 -7.73
CA SER A 86 3.41 -1.63 -7.60
C SER A 86 4.26 -1.72 -6.33
N ASN A 87 5.50 -2.20 -6.50
CA ASN A 87 6.42 -2.58 -5.42
C ASN A 87 7.34 -1.44 -4.94
N MET A 88 7.17 -0.24 -5.47
CA MET A 88 7.91 0.96 -5.05
C MET A 88 7.18 1.68 -3.91
N SER A 89 7.85 2.61 -3.22
CA SER A 89 7.28 3.27 -2.03
C SER A 89 5.93 3.96 -2.27
N TRP A 90 5.70 4.51 -3.47
CA TRP A 90 4.41 5.10 -3.82
C TRP A 90 3.31 4.05 -4.07
N GLY A 91 3.65 2.87 -4.57
CA GLY A 91 2.70 1.77 -4.70
C GLY A 91 2.22 1.31 -3.33
N VAL A 92 3.16 1.17 -2.39
CA VAL A 92 2.88 0.93 -0.97
C VAL A 92 1.99 2.03 -0.39
N ALA A 93 2.34 3.31 -0.61
CA ALA A 93 1.53 4.42 -0.11
C ALA A 93 0.09 4.40 -0.67
N THR A 94 -0.08 4.07 -1.96
CA THR A 94 -1.40 3.97 -2.57
C THR A 94 -2.22 2.81 -2.01
N ALA A 95 -1.59 1.68 -1.66
CA ALA A 95 -2.26 0.57 -0.99
C ALA A 95 -2.68 0.94 0.44
N LEU A 96 -1.77 1.58 1.20
CA LEU A 96 -2.00 2.03 2.58
C LEU A 96 -3.06 3.13 2.72
N LEU A 97 -3.52 3.75 1.62
CA LEU A 97 -4.72 4.59 1.65
C LEU A 97 -5.96 3.83 2.13
N ASP A 98 -5.97 2.50 2.06
CA ASP A 98 -7.03 1.64 2.56
C ASP A 98 -6.75 1.07 3.97
N ALA A 99 -5.64 1.47 4.61
CA ALA A 99 -5.31 1.07 5.98
C ALA A 99 -6.33 1.62 6.99
N GLY A 100 -6.72 0.76 7.94
CA GLY A 100 -7.68 1.08 9.00
C GLY A 100 -9.13 1.14 8.52
N ARG A 101 -9.45 0.56 7.36
CA ARG A 101 -10.85 0.40 6.90
C ARG A 101 -11.55 -0.75 7.62
N GLU A 102 -10.79 -1.71 8.12
CA GLU A 102 -11.26 -2.89 8.84
C GLU A 102 -10.43 -3.06 10.11
N ARG A 103 -11.04 -3.58 11.18
CA ARG A 103 -10.33 -3.87 12.45
C ARG A 103 -9.43 -5.08 12.27
N GLY A 104 -8.30 -5.12 12.95
CA GLY A 104 -7.33 -6.22 12.87
C GLY A 104 -6.65 -6.35 11.49
N GLN A 105 -6.66 -5.31 10.67
CA GLN A 105 -6.11 -5.35 9.32
C GLN A 105 -4.59 -5.50 9.32
N LEU A 106 -4.09 -6.45 8.53
CA LEU A 106 -2.67 -6.69 8.27
C LEU A 106 -2.23 -5.98 6.98
N GLY A 107 -1.06 -5.35 6.98
CA GLY A 107 -0.43 -4.90 5.73
C GLY A 107 0.41 -6.02 5.12
N LEU A 108 0.07 -6.52 3.94
CA LEU A 108 0.91 -7.44 3.17
C LEU A 108 1.44 -6.72 1.95
N LEU A 109 2.70 -6.29 2.00
CA LEU A 109 3.25 -5.35 1.03
C LEU A 109 4.41 -6.00 0.30
N GLU A 110 4.26 -6.20 -1.01
CA GLU A 110 5.41 -6.48 -1.86
C GLU A 110 6.24 -5.20 -2.02
N VAL A 111 7.55 -5.28 -1.76
CA VAL A 111 8.46 -4.14 -1.83
C VAL A 111 9.73 -4.51 -2.60
N ASP A 112 10.06 -3.70 -3.60
CA ASP A 112 11.33 -3.73 -4.31
C ASP A 112 12.51 -3.52 -3.35
N GLU A 113 13.61 -4.26 -3.55
CA GLU A 113 14.76 -4.28 -2.66
C GLU A 113 15.36 -2.88 -2.46
N ALA A 114 15.36 -2.05 -3.52
CA ALA A 114 15.87 -0.69 -3.45
C ALA A 114 15.01 0.22 -2.56
N TRP A 115 13.74 -0.14 -2.37
CA TRP A 115 12.77 0.61 -1.57
C TRP A 115 12.51 0.01 -0.19
N LEU A 116 12.94 -1.23 0.05
CA LEU A 116 12.71 -1.95 1.29
C LEU A 116 13.19 -1.19 2.53
N PRO A 117 14.42 -0.63 2.61
CA PRO A 117 14.88 0.09 3.80
C PRO A 117 13.99 1.29 4.12
N ARG A 118 13.59 2.06 3.10
CA ARG A 118 12.73 3.23 3.26
C ARG A 118 11.34 2.86 3.76
N VAL A 119 10.77 1.76 3.28
CA VAL A 119 9.43 1.31 3.67
C VAL A 119 9.45 0.67 5.06
N ALA A 120 10.47 -0.14 5.37
CA ALA A 120 10.61 -0.83 6.66
C ALA A 120 10.88 0.12 7.84
N GLN A 121 11.52 1.26 7.58
CA GLN A 121 11.85 2.27 8.60
C GLN A 121 10.78 3.37 8.75
N ALA A 122 9.75 3.36 7.90
CA ALA A 122 8.67 4.34 7.95
C ALA A 122 7.69 4.02 9.07
#